data_AF-A0A6J8DWB6-F1
#
_entry.id   AF-A0A6J8DWB6-F1
#
_cell.length_a   1.000
_cell.length_b   1.000
_cell.length_c   1.000
_cell.angle_alpha   90.00
_cell.angle_beta   90.00
_cell.angle_gamma   90.00
#
_symmetry.space_group_name_H-M   'P 1'
#
loop_
_entity.id
_entity.type
_entity.pdbx_description
1 polymer ?
#
loop_
_entity_poly.entity_id
_entity_poly.type
_entity_poly.pdbx_seq_one_letter_code
_entity_poly.pdbx_strand_id
1 'polypeptide(L)'
;MQLEVNGKKYVENDIINGFQEHFSSLATFNEKTRIDSQYHNLVEEDIQSINKLVQQNNIKNVTSEEITKAIRSINKGKSADYHGITIEHIIYAGSDTEKLLVPLVQCIFKHGSISETLKMGLLTPVFKKQRNKAASYQLQRDYCAASHRKDWIDDGHWRLIKDLHENVKSVVKWEGNISQPSQVNEGVRQGGVLSTNLYKLYINQLLNMYVTTGAGYKIGNISVNSTACADDIALISQDSIQAQILINMSYDYAYMEGYELQPTKSVALNISHEQRKQESNNQTFKMGPNDMPSIEKATHLGIIRTTSLKGNMIANVEENIKIARLSAYRLLGEDSMATTVLT
;
A
#
# COMPACT_ATOMS: atom_id res chain seq x y z
N MET A 1 -7.87 1.91 -29.37
CA MET A 1 -6.92 1.58 -28.31
C MET A 1 -6.59 0.09 -28.39
N GLN A 2 -5.38 -0.34 -28.02
CA GLN A 2 -5.00 -1.75 -27.98
C GLN A 2 -4.36 -2.05 -26.62
N LEU A 3 -4.74 -3.16 -25.99
CA LEU A 3 -4.21 -3.61 -24.72
C LEU A 3 -3.52 -4.97 -24.92
N GLU A 4 -2.34 -5.15 -24.33
CA GLU A 4 -1.63 -6.43 -24.33
C GLU A 4 -1.45 -6.92 -22.90
N VAL A 5 -1.94 -8.13 -22.60
CA VAL A 5 -1.89 -8.76 -21.28
C VAL A 5 -1.48 -10.21 -21.48
N ASN A 6 -0.43 -10.66 -20.79
CA ASN A 6 0.09 -12.03 -20.87
C ASN A 6 0.35 -12.52 -22.31
N GLY A 7 0.79 -11.64 -23.21
CA GLY A 7 1.05 -11.95 -24.62
C GLY A 7 -0.20 -12.05 -25.49
N LYS A 8 -1.41 -11.83 -24.95
CA LYS A 8 -2.65 -11.71 -25.71
C LYS A 8 -2.98 -10.25 -25.99
N LYS A 9 -3.45 -9.97 -27.20
CA LYS A 9 -3.86 -8.64 -27.64
C LYS A 9 -5.38 -8.52 -27.61
N TYR A 10 -5.84 -7.45 -26.98
CA TYR A 10 -7.24 -7.07 -26.82
C TYR A 10 -7.48 -5.74 -27.54
N VAL A 11 -8.55 -5.67 -28.34
CA VAL A 11 -8.92 -4.52 -29.17
C VAL A 11 -10.39 -4.17 -28.99
N GLU A 12 -10.72 -2.89 -29.13
CA GLU A 12 -12.09 -2.37 -29.09
C GLU A 12 -12.89 -2.88 -27.87
N ASN A 13 -13.99 -3.60 -28.10
CA ASN A 13 -14.90 -4.08 -27.06
C ASN A 13 -14.27 -5.16 -26.16
N ASP A 14 -13.22 -5.84 -26.61
CA ASP A 14 -12.54 -6.89 -25.82
C ASP A 14 -11.52 -6.34 -24.83
N ILE A 15 -11.23 -5.03 -24.87
CA ILE A 15 -10.29 -4.39 -23.93
C ILE A 15 -10.70 -4.61 -22.47
N ILE A 16 -12.01 -4.64 -22.19
CA ILE A 16 -12.53 -4.88 -20.84
C ILE A 16 -12.18 -6.28 -20.34
N ASN A 17 -12.20 -7.28 -21.22
CA ASN A 17 -11.80 -8.66 -20.90
C ASN A 17 -10.29 -8.73 -20.62
N GLY A 18 -9.49 -7.98 -21.39
CA GLY A 18 -8.05 -7.85 -21.13
C GLY A 18 -7.75 -7.22 -19.78
N PHE A 19 -8.46 -6.15 -19.40
CA PHE A 19 -8.32 -5.56 -18.06
C PHE A 19 -8.79 -6.52 -16.96
N GLN A 20 -9.89 -7.24 -17.17
CA GLN A 20 -10.35 -8.25 -16.23
C GLN A 20 -9.29 -9.33 -16.02
N GLU A 21 -8.69 -9.87 -17.08
CA GLU A 21 -7.59 -10.84 -16.98
C GLU A 21 -6.42 -10.26 -16.20
N HIS A 22 -6.02 -9.03 -16.53
CA HIS A 22 -4.91 -8.35 -15.86
C HIS A 22 -5.15 -8.20 -14.35
N PHE A 23 -6.27 -7.61 -13.95
CA PHE A 23 -6.56 -7.41 -12.53
C PHE A 23 -6.82 -8.71 -11.78
N SER A 24 -7.44 -9.71 -12.41
CA SER A 24 -7.62 -11.03 -11.82
C SER A 24 -6.28 -11.70 -11.55
N SER A 25 -5.34 -11.61 -12.49
CA SER A 25 -3.98 -12.16 -12.30
C SER A 25 -3.22 -11.49 -11.14
N LEU A 26 -3.42 -10.18 -10.95
CA LEU A 26 -2.84 -9.45 -9.81
C LEU A 26 -3.50 -9.78 -8.47
N ALA A 27 -4.75 -10.22 -8.50
CA ALA A 27 -5.56 -10.56 -7.33
C ALA A 27 -5.53 -12.05 -6.97
N THR A 28 -4.73 -12.85 -7.69
CA THR A 28 -4.60 -14.30 -7.48
C THR A 28 -3.19 -14.64 -6.99
N PHE A 29 -3.11 -15.46 -5.94
CA PHE A 29 -1.86 -15.95 -5.38
C PHE A 29 -1.26 -17.08 -6.22
N ASN A 30 0.06 -17.12 -6.33
CA ASN A 30 0.77 -18.30 -6.81
C ASN A 30 1.59 -18.91 -5.67
N GLU A 31 0.95 -19.82 -4.92
CA GLU A 31 1.49 -20.52 -3.74
C GLU A 31 2.85 -21.17 -3.98
N LYS A 32 3.11 -21.66 -5.20
CA LYS A 32 4.24 -22.55 -5.48
C LYS A 32 5.59 -21.85 -5.54
N THR A 33 5.65 -20.52 -5.47
CA THR A 33 6.89 -19.77 -5.78
C THR A 33 7.38 -18.82 -4.69
N ARG A 34 6.62 -18.58 -3.60
CA ARG A 34 6.85 -17.38 -2.79
C ARG A 34 6.86 -17.51 -1.26
N ILE A 35 6.60 -18.69 -0.69
CA ILE A 35 6.54 -18.82 0.78
C ILE A 35 7.38 -20.01 1.26
N ASP A 36 8.11 -19.80 2.35
CA ASP A 36 8.63 -20.88 3.18
C ASP A 36 7.47 -21.70 3.76
N SER A 37 7.30 -22.94 3.27
CA SER A 37 6.19 -23.82 3.67
C SER A 37 6.10 -24.03 5.18
N GLN A 38 7.21 -23.95 5.92
CA GLN A 38 7.23 -24.10 7.37
C GLN A 38 6.65 -22.86 8.06
N TYR A 39 7.04 -21.65 7.62
CA TYR A 39 6.48 -20.40 8.15
C TYR A 39 4.99 -20.26 7.82
N HIS A 40 4.57 -20.68 6.62
CA HIS A 40 3.16 -20.71 6.24
C HIS A 40 2.32 -21.53 7.22
N ASN A 41 2.79 -22.73 7.56
CA ASN A 41 2.08 -23.61 8.49
C ASN A 41 1.95 -22.97 9.88
N LEU A 42 3.00 -22.30 10.38
CA LEU A 42 2.95 -21.57 11.67
C LEU A 42 1.90 -20.45 11.65
N VAL A 43 1.86 -19.67 10.56
CA VAL A 43 0.87 -18.61 10.35
C VAL A 43 -0.55 -19.18 10.33
N GLU A 44 -0.78 -20.30 9.65
CA GLU A 44 -2.09 -20.97 9.64
C GLU A 44 -2.49 -21.50 11.02
N GLU A 45 -1.56 -22.06 11.78
CA GLU A 45 -1.78 -22.49 13.17
C GLU A 45 -2.15 -21.32 14.09
N ASP A 46 -1.47 -20.18 13.94
CA ASP A 46 -1.80 -18.95 14.65
C ASP A 46 -3.21 -18.49 14.30
N ILE A 47 -3.55 -18.38 13.00
CA ILE A 47 -4.88 -18.00 12.52
C ILE A 47 -5.97 -18.90 13.09
N GLN A 48 -5.73 -20.22 13.11
CA GLN A 48 -6.67 -21.18 13.70
C GLN A 48 -6.86 -20.93 15.20
N SER A 49 -5.78 -20.66 15.93
CA SER A 49 -5.81 -20.37 17.36
C SER A 49 -6.57 -19.06 17.64
N ILE A 50 -6.32 -18.03 16.84
CA ILE A 50 -7.02 -16.73 16.91
C ILE A 50 -8.51 -16.91 16.60
N ASN A 51 -8.85 -17.65 15.55
CA ASN A 51 -10.25 -17.92 15.22
C ASN A 51 -11.00 -18.60 16.38
N LYS A 52 -10.35 -19.54 17.09
CA LYS A 52 -10.91 -20.18 18.29
C LYS A 52 -11.09 -19.19 19.44
N LEU A 53 -10.11 -18.33 19.70
CA LEU A 53 -10.18 -17.30 20.74
C LEU A 53 -11.30 -16.29 20.45
N VAL A 54 -11.39 -15.81 19.21
CA VAL A 54 -12.37 -14.78 18.83
C VAL A 54 -13.79 -15.34 18.73
N GLN A 55 -13.98 -16.64 18.45
CA GLN A 55 -15.31 -17.27 18.54
C GLN A 55 -15.95 -17.15 19.93
N GLN A 56 -15.13 -17.04 20.98
CA GLN A 56 -15.59 -16.89 22.36
C GLN A 56 -15.92 -15.44 22.72
N ASN A 57 -15.47 -14.46 21.91
CA ASN A 57 -15.63 -13.04 22.17
C ASN A 57 -16.79 -12.44 21.37
N ASN A 58 -17.76 -11.83 22.03
CA ASN A 58 -18.83 -11.10 21.36
C ASN A 58 -18.31 -9.79 20.78
N ILE A 59 -18.72 -9.49 19.53
CA ILE A 59 -18.50 -8.18 18.93
C ILE A 59 -19.24 -7.14 19.77
N LYS A 60 -18.54 -6.09 20.20
CA LYS A 60 -19.19 -4.98 20.90
C LYS A 60 -20.23 -4.33 19.98
N ASN A 61 -21.46 -4.22 20.45
CA ASN A 61 -22.51 -3.55 19.70
C ASN A 61 -22.15 -2.08 19.48
N VAL A 62 -22.38 -1.61 18.26
CA VAL A 62 -22.19 -0.21 17.87
C VAL A 62 -23.47 0.59 18.16
N THR A 63 -23.29 1.79 18.72
CA THR A 63 -24.39 2.69 19.05
C THR A 63 -24.88 3.46 17.83
N SER A 64 -26.14 3.90 17.84
CA SER A 64 -26.68 4.76 16.79
C SER A 64 -25.90 6.06 16.66
N GLU A 65 -25.43 6.63 17.77
CA GLU A 65 -24.62 7.84 17.80
C GLU A 65 -23.26 7.66 17.10
N GLU A 66 -22.59 6.53 17.35
CA GLU A 66 -21.33 6.19 16.66
C GLU A 66 -21.54 6.05 15.15
N ILE A 67 -22.62 5.40 14.72
CA ILE A 67 -22.93 5.24 13.29
C ILE A 67 -23.25 6.58 12.65
N THR A 68 -24.12 7.39 13.26
CA THR A 68 -24.45 8.73 12.73
C THR A 68 -23.22 9.62 12.65
N LYS A 69 -22.33 9.56 13.65
CA LYS A 69 -21.05 10.28 13.62
C LYS A 69 -20.13 9.75 12.52
N ALA A 70 -20.09 8.44 12.30
CA ALA A 70 -19.31 7.84 11.22
C ALA A 70 -19.82 8.32 9.86
N ILE A 71 -21.13 8.25 9.59
CA ILE A 71 -21.77 8.72 8.35
C ILE A 71 -21.40 10.17 8.04
N ARG A 72 -21.46 11.05 9.05
CA ARG A 72 -21.17 12.49 8.88
C ARG A 72 -19.69 12.80 8.67
N SER A 73 -18.79 11.92 9.11
CA SER A 73 -17.34 12.11 9.00
C SER A 73 -16.72 11.42 7.77
N ILE A 74 -17.52 10.76 6.93
CA ILE A 74 -17.03 10.12 5.70
C ILE A 74 -16.49 11.18 4.74
N ASN A 75 -15.30 10.91 4.19
CA ASN A 75 -14.67 11.75 3.18
C ASN A 75 -15.49 11.80 1.88
N LYS A 76 -15.84 13.02 1.46
CA LYS A 76 -16.55 13.32 0.21
C LYS A 76 -15.61 13.26 -1.01
N GLY A 77 -16.18 13.32 -2.21
CA GLY A 77 -15.45 13.34 -3.48
C GLY A 77 -14.81 12.00 -3.85
N LYS A 78 -15.36 10.90 -3.34
CA LYS A 78 -14.94 9.53 -3.69
C LYS A 78 -15.75 9.03 -4.89
N SER A 79 -15.16 8.10 -5.64
CA SER A 79 -15.85 7.43 -6.74
C SER A 79 -17.08 6.69 -6.23
N ALA A 80 -18.12 6.64 -7.08
CA ALA A 80 -19.30 5.85 -6.82
C ALA A 80 -18.97 4.35 -6.73
N ASP A 81 -19.83 3.60 -6.05
CA ASP A 81 -19.80 2.13 -6.07
C ASP A 81 -20.26 1.55 -7.42
N TYR A 82 -20.35 0.22 -7.51
CA TYR A 82 -20.76 -0.44 -8.75
C TYR A 82 -22.22 -0.14 -9.15
N HIS A 83 -23.06 0.30 -8.20
CA HIS A 83 -24.44 0.72 -8.43
C HIS A 83 -24.57 2.22 -8.77
N GLY A 84 -23.48 2.99 -8.73
CA GLY A 84 -23.52 4.43 -8.92
C GLY A 84 -23.90 5.21 -7.65
N ILE A 85 -23.89 4.59 -6.48
CA ILE A 85 -24.12 5.23 -5.20
C ILE A 85 -22.83 5.94 -4.74
N THR A 86 -22.94 7.25 -4.47
CA THR A 86 -21.84 8.07 -3.96
C THR A 86 -22.00 8.33 -2.46
N ILE A 87 -20.94 8.82 -1.83
CA ILE A 87 -20.99 9.28 -0.42
C ILE A 87 -21.92 10.48 -0.27
N GLU A 88 -21.99 11.33 -1.29
CA GLU A 88 -22.89 12.48 -1.34
C GLU A 88 -24.36 12.04 -1.29
N HIS A 89 -24.75 10.96 -1.96
CA HIS A 89 -26.10 10.40 -1.83
C HIS A 89 -26.40 10.02 -0.38
N ILE A 90 -25.44 9.42 0.32
CA ILE A 90 -25.60 9.00 1.72
C ILE A 90 -25.71 10.20 2.66
N ILE A 91 -24.86 11.22 2.48
CA ILE A 91 -24.81 12.40 3.37
C ILE A 91 -26.02 13.32 3.14
N TYR A 92 -26.39 13.58 1.88
CA TYR A 92 -27.42 14.57 1.56
C TYR A 92 -28.86 14.04 1.65
N ALA A 93 -29.05 12.72 1.65
CA ALA A 93 -30.35 12.11 1.94
C ALA A 93 -30.76 12.23 3.42
N GLY A 94 -29.86 12.67 4.30
CA GLY A 94 -30.19 13.09 5.66
C GLY A 94 -30.74 11.96 6.53
N SER A 95 -31.79 12.26 7.31
CA SER A 95 -32.31 11.35 8.32
C SER A 95 -32.93 10.07 7.75
N ASP A 96 -33.37 10.07 6.49
CA ASP A 96 -33.96 8.89 5.86
C ASP A 96 -32.91 7.81 5.57
N THR A 97 -31.68 8.21 5.23
CA THR A 97 -30.56 7.27 5.11
C THR A 97 -30.09 6.78 6.48
N GLU A 98 -30.06 7.63 7.50
CA GLU A 98 -29.71 7.21 8.87
C GLU A 98 -30.69 6.13 9.37
N LYS A 99 -31.99 6.26 9.12
CA LYS A 99 -33.02 5.26 9.48
C LYS A 99 -32.79 3.88 8.84
N LEU A 100 -32.14 3.81 7.67
CA LEU A 100 -31.83 2.57 6.97
C LEU A 100 -30.47 2.01 7.34
N LEU A 101 -29.43 2.85 7.37
CA LEU A 101 -28.06 2.42 7.62
C LEU A 101 -27.81 2.04 9.08
N VAL A 102 -28.44 2.73 10.05
CA VAL A 102 -28.20 2.43 11.47
C VAL A 102 -28.63 0.99 11.82
N PRO A 103 -29.86 0.53 11.52
CA PRO A 103 -30.24 -0.85 11.79
C PRO A 103 -29.42 -1.87 10.99
N LEU A 104 -29.07 -1.54 9.73
CA LEU A 104 -28.25 -2.40 8.88
C LEU A 104 -26.86 -2.63 9.48
N VAL A 105 -26.17 -1.57 9.88
CA VAL A 105 -24.83 -1.65 10.48
C VAL A 105 -24.89 -2.34 11.84
N GLN A 106 -25.90 -2.06 12.66
CA GLN A 106 -26.11 -2.78 13.93
C GLN A 106 -26.34 -4.28 13.71
N CYS A 107 -27.09 -4.66 12.66
CA CYS A 107 -27.27 -6.04 12.27
C CYS A 107 -25.94 -6.70 11.88
N ILE A 108 -25.12 -6.01 11.07
CA ILE A 108 -23.77 -6.48 10.71
C ILE A 108 -22.93 -6.73 11.97
N PHE A 109 -22.88 -5.79 12.91
CA PHE A 109 -22.10 -5.95 14.14
C PHE A 109 -22.63 -7.08 15.03
N LYS A 110 -23.96 -7.20 15.16
CA LYS A 110 -24.61 -8.24 15.95
C LYS A 110 -24.32 -9.64 15.40
N HIS A 111 -24.33 -9.80 14.08
CA HIS A 111 -24.15 -11.10 13.42
C HIS A 111 -22.71 -11.39 13.04
N GLY A 112 -21.82 -10.38 13.02
CA GLY A 112 -20.44 -10.52 12.60
C GLY A 112 -20.29 -10.87 11.12
N SER A 113 -21.25 -10.48 10.27
CA SER A 113 -21.29 -10.85 8.86
C SER A 113 -21.76 -9.69 7.98
N ILE A 114 -21.12 -9.57 6.82
CA ILE A 114 -21.27 -8.52 5.82
C ILE A 114 -21.77 -9.19 4.54
N SER A 115 -22.86 -8.65 4.00
CA SER A 115 -23.46 -9.16 2.76
C SER A 115 -22.50 -9.10 1.57
N GLU A 116 -22.63 -10.05 0.64
CA GLU A 116 -21.83 -10.06 -0.60
C GLU A 116 -21.95 -8.76 -1.40
N THR A 117 -23.12 -8.11 -1.38
CA THR A 117 -23.35 -6.82 -2.06
C THR A 117 -22.39 -5.73 -1.58
N LEU A 118 -22.14 -5.64 -0.27
CA LEU A 118 -21.17 -4.69 0.31
C LEU A 118 -19.71 -5.10 0.05
N LYS A 119 -19.51 -6.37 -0.32
CA LYS A 119 -18.21 -6.97 -0.66
C LYS A 119 -17.90 -6.93 -2.17
N MET A 120 -18.73 -6.25 -2.97
CA MET A 120 -18.43 -5.97 -4.38
C MET A 120 -17.54 -4.75 -4.54
N GLY A 121 -16.41 -4.88 -5.25
CA GLY A 121 -15.48 -3.80 -5.57
C GLY A 121 -15.59 -3.36 -7.03
N LEU A 122 -15.42 -2.06 -7.29
CA LEU A 122 -15.36 -1.50 -8.65
C LEU A 122 -13.91 -1.09 -8.99
N LEU A 123 -13.33 -1.74 -9.99
CA LEU A 123 -12.00 -1.44 -10.51
C LEU A 123 -12.12 -0.55 -11.74
N THR A 124 -11.53 0.63 -11.69
CA THR A 124 -11.44 1.54 -12.85
C THR A 124 -9.98 1.70 -13.25
N PRO A 125 -9.57 1.31 -14.47
CA PRO A 125 -8.21 1.52 -14.94
C PRO A 125 -7.86 3.01 -14.95
N VAL A 126 -6.73 3.37 -14.35
CA VAL A 126 -6.20 4.75 -14.35
C VAL A 126 -4.82 4.74 -15.00
N PHE A 127 -4.69 5.40 -16.15
CA PHE A 127 -3.40 5.54 -16.82
C PHE A 127 -2.60 6.66 -16.17
N LYS A 128 -1.62 6.31 -15.34
CA LYS A 128 -0.68 7.28 -14.76
C LYS A 128 0.40 7.64 -15.80
N LYS A 129 0.56 8.93 -16.14
CA LYS A 129 1.77 9.46 -16.81
C LYS A 129 2.96 9.24 -15.87
N GLN A 130 3.80 8.24 -16.16
CA GLN A 130 5.07 7.95 -15.47
C GLN A 130 5.08 8.22 -13.96
N ARG A 131 4.33 7.43 -13.20
CA ARG A 131 4.69 7.08 -11.82
C ARG A 131 4.33 5.62 -11.60
N ASN A 132 5.35 4.88 -11.20
CA ASN A 132 5.43 3.44 -11.21
C ASN A 132 4.27 2.75 -10.47
N LYS A 133 3.94 1.54 -10.93
CA LYS A 133 2.99 0.59 -10.35
C LYS A 133 3.23 0.48 -8.83
N ALA A 134 2.20 0.79 -8.05
CA ALA A 134 2.17 0.61 -6.61
C ALA A 134 1.82 -0.84 -6.26
N ALA A 135 2.35 -1.27 -5.12
CA ALA A 135 2.41 -2.63 -4.63
C ALA A 135 1.08 -3.40 -4.61
N SER A 136 1.16 -4.69 -4.95
CA SER A 136 0.14 -5.71 -4.73
C SER A 136 0.67 -6.76 -3.74
N TYR A 137 -0.26 -7.46 -3.09
CA TYR A 137 -0.09 -8.51 -2.07
C TYR A 137 0.17 -7.99 -0.65
N GLN A 138 -0.93 -7.77 0.09
CA GLN A 138 -0.92 -7.19 1.43
C GLN A 138 -2.11 -7.73 2.26
N LEU A 139 -3.27 -7.97 1.61
CA LEU A 139 -4.53 -8.31 2.30
C LEU A 139 -4.51 -9.61 3.12
N GLN A 140 -3.85 -10.66 2.64
CA GLN A 140 -3.93 -11.98 3.26
C GLN A 140 -2.98 -12.15 4.46
N ARG A 141 -2.04 -11.22 4.67
CA ARG A 141 -1.05 -11.25 5.76
C ARG A 141 -1.12 -10.05 6.69
N ASP A 142 -1.76 -8.95 6.25
CA ASP A 142 -2.38 -7.97 7.14
C ASP A 142 -3.24 -8.64 8.22
N TYR A 143 -3.78 -9.84 7.93
CA TYR A 143 -4.51 -10.69 8.87
C TYR A 143 -3.65 -11.23 10.04
N CYS A 144 -2.43 -11.69 9.80
CA CYS A 144 -1.59 -12.29 10.85
C CYS A 144 -0.78 -11.26 11.64
N ALA A 145 -0.45 -10.11 11.05
CA ALA A 145 0.17 -9.02 11.79
C ALA A 145 -0.83 -8.33 12.75
N ALA A 146 -2.09 -8.16 12.32
CA ALA A 146 -3.13 -7.56 13.17
C ALA A 146 -3.47 -8.42 14.39
N SER A 147 -3.29 -9.74 14.32
CA SER A 147 -3.51 -10.63 15.45
C SER A 147 -2.44 -10.57 16.55
N HIS A 148 -1.37 -9.82 16.35
CA HIS A 148 -0.40 -9.55 17.42
C HIS A 148 -0.83 -8.37 18.31
N ARG A 149 -1.87 -7.62 17.91
CA ARG A 149 -2.53 -6.62 18.78
C ARG A 149 -3.67 -7.27 19.54
N LYS A 150 -3.36 -7.69 20.77
CA LYS A 150 -4.32 -8.21 21.76
C LYS A 150 -5.59 -7.36 21.85
N ASP A 151 -5.45 -6.04 21.75
CA ASP A 151 -6.54 -5.05 21.81
C ASP A 151 -7.66 -5.24 20.78
N TRP A 152 -7.42 -5.85 19.61
CA TRP A 152 -8.43 -6.05 18.55
C TRP A 152 -9.00 -7.48 18.53
N ILE A 153 -8.31 -8.41 19.18
CA ILE A 153 -8.74 -9.80 19.36
C ILE A 153 -9.74 -9.89 20.52
N ASP A 154 -9.53 -9.09 21.55
CA ASP A 154 -10.27 -9.18 22.81
C ASP A 154 -11.75 -8.77 22.70
N ASP A 155 -12.19 -8.10 21.63
CA ASP A 155 -13.56 -7.55 21.51
C ASP A 155 -14.37 -8.05 20.29
N GLY A 156 -13.90 -9.10 19.61
CA GLY A 156 -14.65 -9.76 18.54
C GLY A 156 -14.61 -9.05 17.17
N HIS A 157 -14.13 -7.80 17.06
CA HIS A 157 -14.11 -7.03 15.80
C HIS A 157 -13.26 -7.70 14.72
N TRP A 158 -12.28 -8.52 15.12
CA TRP A 158 -11.53 -9.38 14.22
C TRP A 158 -12.41 -10.17 13.24
N ARG A 159 -13.56 -10.71 13.69
CA ARG A 159 -14.49 -11.46 12.80
C ARG A 159 -15.04 -10.60 11.67
N LEU A 160 -15.37 -9.35 11.96
CA LEU A 160 -15.87 -8.41 10.95
C LEU A 160 -14.78 -8.00 9.96
N ILE A 161 -13.56 -7.74 10.47
CA ILE A 161 -12.44 -7.40 9.59
C ILE A 161 -12.12 -8.58 8.68
N LYS A 162 -12.14 -9.81 9.19
CA LYS A 162 -11.95 -11.03 8.40
C LYS A 162 -13.05 -11.16 7.34
N ASP A 163 -14.32 -11.14 7.74
CA ASP A 163 -15.44 -11.31 6.81
C ASP A 163 -15.53 -10.21 5.75
N LEU A 164 -15.12 -8.96 6.07
CA LEU A 164 -15.07 -7.84 5.12
C LEU A 164 -14.19 -8.14 3.91
N HIS A 165 -13.18 -8.97 4.10
CA HIS A 165 -12.16 -9.24 3.11
C HIS A 165 -12.21 -10.69 2.58
N GLU A 166 -13.03 -11.57 3.17
CA GLU A 166 -13.36 -12.89 2.62
C GLU A 166 -14.47 -12.80 1.57
N ASN A 167 -14.39 -13.67 0.55
CA ASN A 167 -15.38 -13.76 -0.54
C ASN A 167 -15.62 -12.43 -1.27
N VAL A 168 -14.59 -11.58 -1.33
CA VAL A 168 -14.64 -10.31 -2.06
C VAL A 168 -14.60 -10.56 -3.55
N LYS A 169 -15.51 -9.90 -4.28
CA LYS A 169 -15.56 -9.92 -5.74
C LYS A 169 -15.27 -8.53 -6.27
N SER A 170 -14.69 -8.44 -7.46
CA SER A 170 -14.46 -7.17 -8.15
C SER A 170 -14.97 -7.23 -9.58
N VAL A 171 -15.43 -6.08 -10.07
CA VAL A 171 -15.81 -5.87 -11.48
C VAL A 171 -14.97 -4.74 -12.06
N VAL A 172 -14.58 -4.87 -13.33
CA VAL A 172 -13.84 -3.82 -14.05
C VAL A 172 -14.83 -2.94 -14.78
N LYS A 173 -14.66 -1.62 -14.65
CA LYS A 173 -15.38 -0.61 -15.43
C LYS A 173 -14.48 0.00 -16.48
N TRP A 174 -14.87 -0.09 -17.74
CA TRP A 174 -14.14 0.46 -18.87
C TRP A 174 -15.10 1.05 -19.91
N GLU A 175 -14.92 2.33 -20.27
CA GLU A 175 -15.73 3.05 -21.28
C GLU A 175 -17.25 2.86 -21.13
N GLY A 176 -17.75 2.86 -19.89
CA GLY A 176 -19.18 2.70 -19.57
C GLY A 176 -19.65 1.25 -19.47
N ASN A 177 -18.85 0.28 -19.90
CA ASN A 177 -19.13 -1.15 -19.75
C ASN A 177 -18.59 -1.69 -18.42
N ILE A 178 -19.20 -2.78 -17.94
CA ILE A 178 -18.82 -3.49 -16.70
C ILE A 178 -18.53 -4.95 -17.04
N SER A 179 -17.42 -5.48 -16.53
CA SER A 179 -17.02 -6.88 -16.74
C SER A 179 -17.86 -7.85 -15.89
N GLN A 180 -17.67 -9.15 -16.14
CA GLN A 180 -18.14 -10.16 -15.19
C GLN A 180 -17.38 -10.04 -13.85
N PRO A 181 -17.99 -10.40 -12.71
CA PRO A 181 -17.31 -10.43 -11.42
C PRO A 181 -16.16 -11.44 -11.42
N SER A 182 -15.01 -11.02 -10.91
CA SER A 182 -13.85 -11.86 -10.62
C SER A 182 -13.62 -11.96 -9.12
N GLN A 183 -13.26 -13.15 -8.65
CA GLN A 183 -12.90 -13.36 -7.25
C GLN A 183 -11.59 -12.62 -6.94
N VAL A 184 -11.57 -11.90 -5.82
CA VAL A 184 -10.36 -11.29 -5.27
C VAL A 184 -9.88 -12.18 -4.14
N ASN A 185 -8.80 -12.91 -4.37
CA ASN A 185 -8.18 -13.74 -3.35
C ASN A 185 -7.15 -12.92 -2.55
N GLU A 186 -6.51 -11.93 -3.20
CA GLU A 186 -5.46 -11.13 -2.61
C GLU A 186 -5.50 -9.64 -2.99
N GLY A 187 -4.92 -8.81 -2.12
CA GLY A 187 -4.69 -7.38 -2.34
C GLY A 187 -5.67 -6.47 -1.59
N VAL A 188 -5.16 -5.35 -1.05
CA VAL A 188 -5.98 -4.40 -0.29
C VAL A 188 -6.77 -3.49 -1.22
N ARG A 189 -8.05 -3.27 -0.91
CA ARG A 189 -8.89 -2.29 -1.61
C ARG A 189 -8.20 -0.91 -1.56
N GLN A 190 -7.77 -0.41 -2.70
CA GLN A 190 -7.19 0.93 -2.80
C GLN A 190 -8.26 1.97 -2.41
N GLY A 191 -7.92 2.85 -1.47
CA GLY A 191 -8.82 3.88 -0.97
C GLY A 191 -9.77 3.42 0.15
N GLY A 192 -9.63 2.19 0.65
CA GLY A 192 -10.33 1.73 1.85
C GLY A 192 -9.88 2.50 3.10
N VAL A 193 -10.81 2.82 3.98
CA VAL A 193 -10.53 3.61 5.20
C VAL A 193 -9.63 2.84 6.17
N LEU A 194 -9.87 1.52 6.31
CA LEU A 194 -9.09 0.65 7.21
C LEU A 194 -7.74 0.23 6.63
N SER A 195 -7.61 0.23 5.29
CA SER A 195 -6.44 -0.24 4.56
C SER A 195 -5.13 0.38 5.03
N THR A 196 -5.12 1.69 5.26
CA THR A 196 -3.94 2.41 5.75
C THR A 196 -3.52 1.97 7.15
N ASN A 197 -4.49 1.69 8.03
CA ASN A 197 -4.20 1.27 9.40
C ASN A 197 -3.72 -0.18 9.45
N LEU A 198 -4.30 -1.06 8.63
CA LEU A 198 -3.85 -2.45 8.48
C LEU A 198 -2.41 -2.50 7.98
N TYR A 199 -2.09 -1.72 6.94
CA TYR A 199 -0.72 -1.61 6.43
C TYR A 199 0.28 -1.11 7.49
N LYS A 200 -0.12 -0.13 8.33
CA LYS A 200 0.75 0.37 9.41
C LYS A 200 1.04 -0.70 10.45
N LEU A 201 0.05 -1.51 10.82
CA LEU A 201 0.24 -2.60 11.76
C LEU A 201 1.24 -3.61 11.25
N TYR A 202 1.12 -3.96 9.97
CA TYR A 202 2.02 -4.84 9.27
C TYR A 202 3.46 -4.36 9.30
N ILE A 203 3.73 -3.16 8.75
CA ILE A 203 5.11 -2.70 8.59
C ILE A 203 5.81 -2.43 9.93
N ASN A 204 5.04 -2.24 11.00
CA ASN A 204 5.57 -1.95 12.33
C ASN A 204 6.45 -3.09 12.87
N GLN A 205 6.17 -4.35 12.54
CA GLN A 205 7.01 -5.47 12.98
C GLN A 205 8.42 -5.38 12.37
N LEU A 206 8.52 -5.08 11.08
CA LEU A 206 9.79 -4.85 10.40
C LEU A 206 10.56 -3.67 11.01
N LEU A 207 9.88 -2.56 11.29
CA LEU A 207 10.50 -1.39 11.92
C LEU A 207 11.01 -1.72 13.33
N ASN A 208 10.25 -2.48 14.12
CA ASN A 208 10.70 -2.97 15.42
C ASN A 208 11.93 -3.87 15.29
N MET A 209 11.95 -4.79 14.32
CA MET A 209 13.11 -5.65 14.06
C MET A 209 14.37 -4.81 13.79
N TYR A 210 14.26 -3.74 12.99
CA TYR A 210 15.39 -2.82 12.77
C TYR A 210 15.89 -2.19 14.07
N VAL A 211 14.99 -1.72 14.93
CA VAL A 211 15.38 -1.13 16.22
C VAL A 211 16.04 -2.17 17.12
N THR A 212 15.48 -3.38 17.20
CA THR A 212 15.97 -4.45 18.08
C THR A 212 17.31 -5.04 17.63
N THR A 213 17.61 -5.11 16.34
CA THR A 213 18.93 -5.60 15.87
C THR A 213 20.07 -4.71 16.36
N GLY A 214 19.80 -3.41 16.58
CA GLY A 214 20.83 -2.45 16.98
C GLY A 214 21.83 -2.13 15.88
N ALA A 215 21.68 -2.70 14.68
CA ALA A 215 22.39 -2.34 13.47
C ALA A 215 21.84 -1.05 12.84
N GLY A 216 22.70 -0.34 12.11
CA GLY A 216 22.37 0.90 11.40
C GLY A 216 22.94 2.12 12.10
N TYR A 217 22.25 3.26 11.95
CA TYR A 217 22.68 4.53 12.52
C TYR A 217 22.07 4.76 13.91
N LYS A 218 22.85 5.37 14.82
CA LYS A 218 22.40 5.76 16.17
C LYS A 218 22.74 7.21 16.47
N ILE A 219 21.85 7.90 17.18
CA ILE A 219 22.10 9.21 17.76
C ILE A 219 22.07 9.06 19.29
N GLY A 220 23.25 9.03 19.91
CA GLY A 220 23.38 8.64 21.31
C GLY A 220 22.84 7.22 21.52
N ASN A 221 21.82 7.09 22.38
CA ASN A 221 21.17 5.81 22.69
C ASN A 221 19.92 5.53 21.83
N ILE A 222 19.59 6.42 20.89
CA ILE A 222 18.40 6.30 20.05
C ILE A 222 18.80 5.68 18.72
N SER A 223 18.17 4.57 18.34
CA SER A 223 18.33 3.96 17.02
C SER A 223 17.56 4.75 15.97
N VAL A 224 18.25 5.17 14.90
CA VAL A 224 17.69 5.93 13.77
C VAL A 224 18.09 5.24 12.47
N ASN A 225 17.77 3.95 12.39
CA ASN A 225 18.16 3.06 11.30
C ASN A 225 17.20 3.11 10.10
N SER A 226 16.00 3.67 10.27
CA SER A 226 14.99 3.67 9.22
C SER A 226 14.05 4.87 9.33
N THR A 227 13.57 5.34 8.17
CA THR A 227 12.41 6.24 8.06
C THR A 227 11.46 5.67 7.03
N ALA A 228 10.18 5.58 7.37
CA ALA A 228 9.17 4.92 6.53
C ALA A 228 7.96 5.83 6.28
N CYS A 229 7.43 5.80 5.06
CA CYS A 229 6.13 6.35 4.71
C CYS A 229 5.43 5.40 3.74
N ALA A 230 4.37 4.74 4.21
CA ALA A 230 3.76 3.63 3.48
C ALA A 230 4.86 2.62 3.05
N ASP A 231 4.89 2.27 1.76
CA ASP A 231 5.84 1.33 1.15
C ASP A 231 7.24 1.91 0.88
N ASP A 232 7.44 3.21 1.07
CA ASP A 232 8.74 3.86 0.90
C ASP A 232 9.53 3.87 2.22
N ILE A 233 10.55 3.02 2.32
CA ILE A 233 11.43 2.89 3.49
C ILE A 233 12.85 3.28 3.09
N ALA A 234 13.43 4.25 3.80
CA ALA A 234 14.84 4.58 3.72
C ALA A 234 15.58 3.96 4.91
N LEU A 235 16.62 3.18 4.64
CA LEU A 235 17.52 2.60 5.64
C LEU A 235 18.75 3.50 5.80
N ILE A 236 19.22 3.66 7.03
CA ILE A 236 20.33 4.54 7.39
C ILE A 236 21.33 3.73 8.21
N SER A 237 22.58 3.72 7.77
CA SER A 237 23.69 3.02 8.42
C SER A 237 24.97 3.83 8.39
N GLN A 238 25.86 3.59 9.37
CA GLN A 238 27.21 4.13 9.41
C GLN A 238 28.23 3.26 8.67
N ASP A 239 27.90 1.98 8.49
CA ASP A 239 28.76 0.98 7.88
C ASP A 239 27.97 0.09 6.92
N SER A 240 28.69 -0.41 5.92
CA SER A 240 28.19 -1.28 4.86
C SER A 240 27.69 -2.63 5.33
N ILE A 241 28.35 -3.27 6.29
CA ILE A 241 27.94 -4.57 6.82
C ILE A 241 26.61 -4.41 7.52
N GLN A 242 26.48 -3.36 8.33
CA GLN A 242 25.23 -3.02 9.00
C GLN A 242 24.11 -2.65 8.02
N ALA A 243 24.42 -1.92 6.94
CA ALA A 243 23.44 -1.65 5.88
C ALA A 243 22.96 -2.95 5.22
N GLN A 244 23.89 -3.86 4.89
CA GLN A 244 23.55 -5.16 4.30
C GLN A 244 22.72 -6.03 5.24
N ILE A 245 22.96 -5.98 6.56
CA ILE A 245 22.11 -6.65 7.56
C ILE A 245 20.69 -6.12 7.47
N LEU A 246 20.48 -4.80 7.48
CA LEU A 246 19.14 -4.21 7.37
C LEU A 246 18.44 -4.56 6.05
N ILE A 247 19.19 -4.60 4.93
CA ILE A 247 18.67 -5.00 3.61
C ILE A 247 18.25 -6.47 3.61
N ASN A 248 19.09 -7.37 4.17
CA ASN A 248 18.75 -8.78 4.28
C ASN A 248 17.51 -8.99 5.14
N MET A 249 17.41 -8.31 6.29
CA MET A 249 16.21 -8.34 7.13
C MET A 249 14.96 -7.86 6.38
N SER A 250 15.09 -6.82 5.54
CA SER A 250 14.01 -6.35 4.68
C SER A 250 13.56 -7.43 3.69
N TYR A 251 14.53 -8.08 3.04
CA TYR A 251 14.29 -9.11 2.04
C TYR A 251 13.67 -10.37 2.67
N ASP A 252 14.22 -10.84 3.79
CA ASP A 252 13.72 -12.00 4.51
C ASP A 252 12.32 -11.75 5.05
N TYR A 253 12.08 -10.57 5.65
CA TYR A 253 10.73 -10.19 6.07
C TYR A 253 9.77 -10.10 4.90
N ALA A 254 10.19 -9.56 3.75
CA ALA A 254 9.36 -9.50 2.57
C ALA A 254 9.01 -10.88 2.03
N TYR A 255 9.98 -11.79 1.99
CA TYR A 255 9.78 -13.19 1.60
C TYR A 255 8.86 -13.91 2.58
N MET A 256 9.10 -13.80 3.89
CA MET A 256 8.27 -14.38 4.94
C MET A 256 6.83 -13.89 4.85
N GLU A 257 6.64 -12.61 4.54
CA GLU A 257 5.33 -11.96 4.41
C GLU A 257 4.77 -11.93 2.97
N GLY A 258 5.47 -12.52 2.00
CA GLY A 258 4.90 -12.90 0.70
C GLY A 258 4.70 -11.73 -0.26
N TYR A 259 5.39 -10.62 0.00
CA TYR A 259 5.52 -9.51 -0.94
C TYR A 259 6.93 -9.46 -1.50
N GLU A 260 7.08 -8.89 -2.69
CA GLU A 260 8.38 -8.74 -3.33
C GLU A 260 8.86 -7.30 -3.26
N LEU A 261 10.05 -7.13 -2.70
CA LEU A 261 10.83 -5.92 -2.91
C LEU A 261 11.28 -5.87 -4.37
N GLN A 262 11.53 -4.66 -4.87
CA GLN A 262 11.92 -4.43 -6.26
C GLN A 262 13.37 -3.97 -6.30
N PRO A 263 14.35 -4.88 -6.48
CA PRO A 263 15.78 -4.54 -6.42
C PRO A 263 16.17 -3.39 -7.36
N THR A 264 15.56 -3.32 -8.55
CA THR A 264 15.83 -2.25 -9.53
C THR A 264 15.31 -0.87 -9.11
N LYS A 265 14.35 -0.81 -8.19
CA LYS A 265 13.83 0.45 -7.62
C LYS A 265 14.37 0.75 -6.23
N SER A 266 14.90 -0.26 -5.54
CA SER A 266 15.57 -0.12 -4.25
C SER A 266 17.03 0.25 -4.47
N VAL A 267 17.37 1.49 -4.15
CA VAL A 267 18.65 2.10 -4.52
C VAL A 267 19.53 2.36 -3.31
N ALA A 268 20.84 2.26 -3.49
CA ALA A 268 21.83 2.61 -2.48
C ALA A 268 22.44 4.00 -2.76
N LEU A 269 22.53 4.83 -1.73
CA LEU A 269 23.15 6.16 -1.78
C LEU A 269 24.31 6.20 -0.78
N ASN A 270 25.54 6.11 -1.29
CA ASN A 270 26.74 6.14 -0.44
C ASN A 270 27.16 7.58 -0.13
N ILE A 271 26.93 8.03 1.11
CA ILE A 271 27.32 9.36 1.57
C ILE A 271 28.69 9.26 2.24
N SER A 272 29.75 9.61 1.50
CA SER A 272 31.12 9.66 2.02
C SER A 272 31.69 11.08 1.95
N HIS A 273 32.48 11.47 2.96
CA HIS A 273 33.26 12.70 2.93
C HIS A 273 34.22 12.67 1.73
N GLU A 274 34.46 13.81 1.07
CA GLU A 274 35.20 13.90 -0.21
C GLU A 274 36.57 13.20 -0.20
N GLN A 275 37.23 13.13 0.96
CA GLN A 275 38.52 12.49 1.16
C GLN A 275 38.48 10.94 1.15
N ARG A 276 37.30 10.31 1.28
CA ARG A 276 37.11 8.84 1.27
C ARG A 276 36.39 8.30 0.03
N LYS A 277 36.14 9.16 -0.97
CA LYS A 277 35.40 8.79 -2.21
C LYS A 277 36.06 7.66 -3.01
N GLN A 278 37.37 7.46 -2.89
CA GLN A 278 38.07 6.42 -3.65
C GLN A 278 37.88 5.00 -3.10
N GLU A 279 37.52 4.84 -1.81
CA GLU A 279 37.27 3.51 -1.21
C GLU A 279 35.78 3.13 -1.17
N SER A 280 34.85 4.11 -1.11
CA SER A 280 33.40 3.85 -0.95
C SER A 280 32.65 3.54 -2.26
N ASN A 281 33.25 3.81 -3.42
CA ASN A 281 32.57 3.68 -4.72
C ASN A 281 32.39 2.23 -5.19
N ASN A 282 32.98 1.23 -4.51
CA ASN A 282 32.89 -0.19 -4.91
C ASN A 282 31.96 -1.04 -4.03
N GLN A 283 31.23 -0.43 -3.08
CA GLN A 283 30.29 -1.21 -2.27
C GLN A 283 28.98 -1.45 -3.01
N THR A 284 28.82 -2.70 -3.46
CA THR A 284 27.60 -3.23 -4.03
C THR A 284 26.78 -3.90 -2.92
N PHE A 285 25.53 -3.47 -2.77
CA PHE A 285 24.57 -4.13 -1.88
C PHE A 285 23.75 -5.16 -2.65
N LYS A 286 23.34 -6.22 -1.96
CA LYS A 286 22.48 -7.26 -2.51
C LYS A 286 21.12 -7.28 -1.84
N MET A 287 20.07 -7.46 -2.62
CA MET A 287 18.72 -7.72 -2.15
C MET A 287 18.34 -9.13 -2.58
N GLY A 288 18.52 -10.08 -1.66
CA GLY A 288 18.47 -11.50 -1.98
C GLY A 288 19.53 -11.86 -3.04
N PRO A 289 19.15 -12.49 -4.16
CA PRO A 289 20.10 -12.86 -5.21
C PRO A 289 20.49 -11.69 -6.13
N ASN A 290 19.81 -10.55 -6.04
CA ASN A 290 19.94 -9.45 -7.01
C ASN A 290 20.82 -8.31 -6.47
N ASP A 291 21.59 -7.67 -7.35
CA ASP A 291 22.37 -6.48 -7.00
C ASP A 291 21.48 -5.23 -6.99
N MET A 292 21.70 -4.35 -6.00
CA MET A 292 21.02 -3.07 -5.90
C MET A 292 21.79 -1.97 -6.66
N PRO A 293 21.10 -1.10 -7.42
CA PRO A 293 21.75 0.04 -8.06
C PRO A 293 22.33 1.01 -7.04
N SER A 294 23.63 1.30 -7.16
CA SER A 294 24.25 2.42 -6.47
C SER A 294 24.06 3.69 -7.29
N ILE A 295 23.50 4.73 -6.68
CA ILE A 295 23.17 5.98 -7.36
C ILE A 295 23.73 7.18 -6.62
N GLU A 296 23.91 8.29 -7.33
CA GLU A 296 24.40 9.52 -6.73
C GLU A 296 23.29 10.46 -6.23
N LYS A 297 22.04 10.21 -6.63
CA LYS A 297 20.89 11.08 -6.34
C LYS A 297 19.60 10.25 -6.21
N ALA A 298 18.99 10.27 -5.02
CA ALA A 298 17.71 9.64 -4.71
C ALA A 298 16.66 10.70 -4.33
N THR A 299 15.38 10.40 -4.47
CA THR A 299 14.29 11.22 -3.91
C THR A 299 13.50 10.37 -2.92
N HIS A 300 13.35 10.85 -1.69
CA HIS A 300 12.55 10.20 -0.65
C HIS A 300 11.63 11.24 -0.02
N LEU A 301 10.32 10.97 -0.02
CA LEU A 301 9.28 11.89 0.48
C LEU A 301 9.33 13.31 -0.10
N GLY A 302 9.73 13.43 -1.37
CA GLY A 302 9.86 14.72 -2.07
C GLY A 302 11.14 15.49 -1.75
N ILE A 303 12.02 14.93 -0.90
CA ILE A 303 13.33 15.50 -0.60
C ILE A 303 14.39 14.78 -1.41
N ILE A 304 15.21 15.54 -2.12
CA ILE A 304 16.34 15.02 -2.88
C ILE A 304 17.52 14.77 -1.94
N ARG A 305 18.09 13.57 -2.02
CA ARG A 305 19.34 13.18 -1.35
C ARG A 305 20.39 12.85 -2.40
N THR A 306 21.61 13.25 -2.13
CA THR A 306 22.80 13.14 -2.97
C THR A 306 23.98 12.73 -2.09
N THR A 307 25.07 12.32 -2.73
CA THR A 307 26.30 11.88 -2.06
C THR A 307 27.08 13.02 -1.36
N SER A 308 26.65 14.29 -1.48
CA SER A 308 27.30 15.44 -0.85
C SER A 308 26.32 16.42 -0.22
N LEU A 309 26.74 17.08 0.87
CA LEU A 309 25.93 18.12 1.53
C LEU A 309 25.66 19.32 0.60
N LYS A 310 26.66 19.78 -0.14
CA LYS A 310 26.52 20.88 -1.09
C LYS A 310 25.57 20.52 -2.24
N GLY A 311 25.69 19.31 -2.79
CA GLY A 311 24.79 18.80 -3.82
C GLY A 311 23.34 18.69 -3.33
N ASN A 312 23.13 18.28 -2.08
CA ASN A 312 21.80 18.24 -1.47
C ASN A 312 21.13 19.60 -1.45
N MET A 313 21.82 20.64 -0.96
CA MET A 313 21.25 21.98 -0.87
C MET A 313 20.85 22.51 -2.25
N ILE A 314 21.77 22.42 -3.22
CA ILE A 314 21.53 22.93 -4.58
C ILE A 314 20.35 22.20 -5.23
N ALA A 315 20.35 20.87 -5.22
CA ALA A 315 19.33 20.09 -5.90
C ALA A 315 17.91 20.31 -5.34
N ASN A 316 17.78 20.45 -4.01
CA ASN A 316 16.47 20.72 -3.40
C ASN A 316 15.98 22.15 -3.70
N VAL A 317 16.87 23.14 -3.69
CA VAL A 317 16.50 24.53 -4.03
C VAL A 317 16.05 24.62 -5.48
N GLU A 318 16.77 24.00 -6.41
CA GLU A 318 16.41 23.96 -7.83
C GLU A 318 15.06 23.27 -8.08
N GLU A 319 14.81 22.13 -7.44
CA GLU A 319 13.54 21.41 -7.60
C GLU A 319 12.36 22.22 -7.03
N ASN A 320 12.54 22.88 -5.88
CA ASN A 320 11.53 23.76 -5.31
C ASN A 320 11.22 24.95 -6.23
N ILE A 321 12.24 25.58 -6.83
CA ILE A 321 12.05 26.66 -7.81
C ILE A 321 11.27 26.14 -9.03
N LYS A 322 11.61 24.94 -9.53
CA LYS A 322 10.92 24.31 -10.67
C LYS A 322 9.45 24.01 -10.35
N ILE A 323 9.15 23.43 -9.19
CA ILE A 323 7.77 23.15 -8.75
C ILE A 323 6.97 24.45 -8.62
N ALA A 324 7.59 25.51 -8.06
CA ALA A 324 6.96 26.82 -7.94
C ALA A 324 6.64 27.41 -9.32
N ARG A 325 7.57 27.36 -10.28
CA ARG A 325 7.35 27.78 -11.66
C ARG A 325 6.21 27.01 -12.33
N LEU A 326 6.22 25.68 -12.25
CA LEU A 326 5.15 24.84 -12.82
C LEU A 326 3.78 25.15 -12.22
N SER A 327 3.73 25.41 -10.91
CA SER A 327 2.50 25.80 -10.23
C SER A 327 2.02 27.18 -10.68
N ALA A 328 2.93 28.15 -10.82
CA ALA A 328 2.62 29.47 -11.35
C ALA A 328 2.10 29.42 -12.79
N TYR A 329 2.76 28.66 -13.68
CA TYR A 329 2.29 28.50 -15.06
C TYR A 329 0.91 27.86 -15.15
N ARG A 330 0.60 26.87 -14.30
CA ARG A 330 -0.75 26.27 -14.23
C ARG A 330 -1.81 27.26 -13.75
N LEU A 331 -1.46 28.19 -12.85
CA LEU A 331 -2.35 29.24 -12.37
C LEU A 331 -2.57 30.36 -13.40
N LEU A 332 -1.57 30.59 -14.26
CA LEU A 332 -1.60 31.65 -15.28
C LEU A 332 -2.28 31.22 -16.60
N GLY A 333 -2.74 29.97 -16.71
CA GLY A 333 -3.56 29.49 -17.83
C GLY A 333 -2.78 28.88 -19.01
N GLU A 334 -3.44 27.97 -19.72
CA GLU A 334 -2.92 27.26 -20.91
C GLU A 334 -2.68 28.17 -22.13
N ASP A 335 -3.04 29.45 -22.08
CA ASP A 335 -2.90 30.40 -23.20
C ASP A 335 -1.49 31.01 -23.37
N SER A 336 -0.49 30.58 -22.58
CA SER A 336 0.91 31.01 -22.77
C SER A 336 1.80 29.96 -23.45
N MET A 337 1.27 28.80 -23.84
CA MET A 337 1.98 27.80 -24.64
C MET A 337 1.97 28.15 -26.14
N ALA A 338 2.52 29.32 -26.47
CA ALA A 338 3.11 29.56 -27.76
C ALA A 338 4.32 30.47 -27.56
N THR A 339 5.48 30.02 -28.02
CA THR A 339 6.74 30.77 -28.11
C THR A 339 7.64 30.73 -26.87
N THR A 340 8.29 29.60 -26.63
CA THR A 340 9.74 29.65 -26.38
C THR A 340 10.38 28.42 -27.02
N VAL A 341 10.81 28.58 -28.26
CA VAL A 341 11.76 27.71 -28.93
C VAL A 341 13.07 27.82 -28.16
N LEU A 342 13.57 26.71 -27.62
CA LEU A 342 14.95 26.61 -27.14
C LEU A 342 15.83 26.33 -28.35
N THR A 343 16.54 27.37 -28.82
CA THR A 343 17.83 27.23 -29.51
C THR A 343 18.92 26.93 -28.50
#